data_AF-M4H799-F1
#
_entry.id   AF-M4H799-F1
#
_cell.length_a   1.000
_cell.length_b   1.000
_cell.length_c   1.000
_cell.angle_alpha   90.00
_cell.angle_beta   90.00
_cell.angle_gamma   90.00
#
_symmetry.space_group_name_H-M   'P 1'
#
loop_
_entity.id
_entity.type
_entity.pdbx_description
1 polymer ?
#
loop_
_entity_poly.entity_id
_entity_poly.type
_entity_poly.pdbx_seq_one_letter_code
_entity_poly.pdbx_strand_id
1 'polypeptide(L)'
;HVHLRNVPLSLQASYSPSKPLALVSFLRHEHKRTVVNYSITLSSDYPNPIRSKEELIMQCGPRRFLIKPLFSQAGNTPNNVHKFDRYLHPGRAAIATFIAPLTWGSVPTLFFKTPSPAETDPSSPTVADAPSSPTLPLELIATGTSLPPDRSRIVAKRVIL
;
A
#
# COMPACT_ATOMS: atom_id res chain seq x y z
N HIS A 1 2.01 29.92 14.35
CA HIS A 1 1.40 28.86 15.19
C HIS A 1 0.23 28.24 14.44
N VAL A 2 0.12 26.91 14.43
CA VAL A 2 -1.01 26.18 13.81
C VAL A 2 -1.92 25.69 14.92
N HIS A 3 -3.20 26.04 14.87
CA HIS A 3 -4.20 25.60 15.84
C HIS A 3 -5.12 24.57 15.19
N LEU A 4 -5.14 23.36 15.74
CA LEU A 4 -5.98 22.26 15.25
C LEU A 4 -7.15 22.03 16.20
N ARG A 5 -8.35 21.85 15.64
CA ARG A 5 -9.55 21.48 16.38
C ARG A 5 -9.80 19.98 16.33
N ASN A 6 -10.44 19.42 17.36
CA ASN A 6 -10.85 18.01 17.42
C ASN A 6 -9.69 17.01 17.24
N VAL A 7 -8.51 17.31 17.80
CA VAL A 7 -7.39 16.38 17.81
C VAL A 7 -7.64 15.31 18.89
N PRO A 8 -7.50 14.00 18.59
CA PRO A 8 -7.64 12.96 19.59
C PRO A 8 -6.64 13.12 20.74
N LEU A 9 -7.10 12.93 21.99
CA LEU A 9 -6.22 12.97 23.18
C LEU A 9 -5.12 11.90 23.15
N SER A 10 -5.35 10.79 22.44
CA SER A 10 -4.33 9.76 22.21
C SER A 10 -3.09 10.28 21.49
N LEU A 11 -3.24 11.30 20.63
CA LEU A 11 -2.11 11.92 19.93
C LEU A 11 -1.19 12.64 20.92
N GLN A 12 -1.77 13.32 21.92
CA GLN A 12 -1.01 13.98 22.99
C GLN A 12 -0.20 12.96 23.80
N ALA A 13 -0.79 11.81 24.14
CA ALA A 13 -0.10 10.74 24.86
C ALA A 13 1.04 10.10 24.04
N SER A 14 0.91 10.07 22.70
CA SER A 14 1.93 9.52 21.79
C SER A 14 3.03 10.51 21.40
N TYR A 15 2.90 11.78 21.77
CA TYR A 15 3.84 12.83 21.39
C TYR A 15 5.19 12.61 22.09
N SER A 16 6.25 12.47 21.29
CA SER A 16 7.62 12.40 21.78
C SER A 16 8.44 13.51 21.13
N PRO A 17 9.10 14.39 21.90
CA PRO A 17 9.98 15.42 21.34
C PRO A 17 11.12 14.87 20.47
N SER A 18 11.48 13.59 20.65
CA SER A 18 12.52 12.91 19.86
C SER A 18 12.03 12.40 18.50
N LYS A 19 10.71 12.34 18.24
CA LYS A 19 10.14 11.85 16.99
C LYS A 19 9.51 13.01 16.21
N PRO A 20 9.79 13.17 14.91
CA PRO A 20 9.21 14.25 14.13
C PRO A 20 7.70 14.04 13.94
N LEU A 21 6.91 15.09 14.15
CA LEU A 21 5.49 15.14 13.82
C LEU A 21 5.30 15.90 12.51
N ALA A 22 4.93 15.19 11.44
CA ALA A 22 4.68 15.81 10.15
C ALA A 22 3.24 16.34 10.04
N LEU A 23 3.09 17.55 9.51
CA LEU A 23 1.81 18.13 9.11
C LEU A 23 1.81 18.33 7.59
N VAL A 24 0.74 17.92 6.93
CA VAL A 24 0.55 18.12 5.50
C VAL A 24 -0.81 18.75 5.22
N SER A 25 -0.87 19.61 4.21
CA SER A 25 -2.14 20.13 3.70
C SER A 25 -2.55 19.32 2.48
N PHE A 26 -3.79 18.82 2.47
CA PHE A 26 -4.31 18.06 1.34
C PHE A 26 -4.88 18.98 0.27
N LEU A 27 -4.73 18.56 -0.98
CA LEU A 27 -5.33 19.27 -2.11
C LEU A 27 -6.86 19.11 -2.10
N ARG A 28 -7.53 19.92 -2.93
CA ARG A 28 -8.98 19.83 -3.11
C ARG A 28 -9.34 18.39 -3.50
N HIS A 29 -10.36 17.84 -2.84
CA HIS A 29 -10.90 16.48 -3.04
C HIS A 29 -10.03 15.29 -2.62
N GLU A 30 -8.81 15.50 -2.13
CA GLU A 30 -7.97 14.41 -1.60
C GLU A 30 -8.48 13.77 -0.31
N HIS A 31 -9.49 14.37 0.32
CA HIS A 31 -10.22 13.79 1.44
C HIS A 31 -11.30 12.79 1.00
N LYS A 32 -11.71 12.81 -0.28
CA LYS A 32 -12.76 11.93 -0.80
C LYS A 32 -12.18 10.54 -1.08
N ARG A 33 -12.99 9.50 -0.85
CA ARG A 33 -12.64 8.11 -1.18
C ARG A 33 -13.20 7.73 -2.54
N THR A 34 -12.43 6.99 -3.31
CA THR A 34 -12.81 6.45 -4.62
C THR A 34 -12.16 5.07 -4.81
N VAL A 35 -12.56 4.37 -5.88
CA VAL A 35 -11.74 3.29 -6.42
C VAL A 35 -10.47 3.92 -6.98
N VAL A 36 -9.34 3.47 -6.45
CA VAL A 36 -7.99 3.93 -6.81
C VAL A 36 -7.21 2.78 -7.44
N ASN A 37 -6.32 3.13 -8.35
CA ASN A 37 -5.48 2.21 -9.09
C ASN A 37 -4.02 2.58 -8.85
N TYR A 38 -3.21 1.60 -8.49
CA TYR A 38 -1.77 1.78 -8.28
C TYR A 38 -1.02 0.74 -9.10
N SER A 39 0.06 1.15 -9.77
CA SER A 39 1.00 0.16 -10.26
C SER A 39 1.70 -0.48 -9.07
N ILE A 40 1.96 -1.78 -9.16
CA ILE A 40 2.73 -2.52 -8.18
C ILE A 40 3.68 -3.44 -8.92
N THR A 41 4.96 -3.36 -8.59
CA THR A 41 6.02 -4.22 -9.11
C THR A 41 6.61 -4.97 -7.93
N LEU A 42 6.39 -6.28 -7.89
CA LEU A 42 6.92 -7.15 -6.85
C LEU A 42 8.43 -7.31 -7.06
N SER A 43 9.21 -7.17 -5.98
CA SER A 43 10.66 -7.40 -6.03
C SER A 43 10.96 -8.78 -6.60
N SER A 44 12.02 -8.87 -7.42
CA SER A 44 12.52 -10.16 -7.93
C SER A 44 13.01 -11.08 -6.81
N ASP A 45 13.48 -10.47 -5.72
CA ASP A 45 14.14 -11.17 -4.63
C ASP A 45 13.13 -11.70 -3.60
N TYR A 46 11.86 -11.30 -3.74
CA TYR A 46 10.80 -11.80 -2.88
C TYR A 46 10.49 -13.26 -3.24
N PRO A 47 10.55 -14.20 -2.28
CA PRO A 47 10.54 -15.64 -2.59
C PRO A 47 9.19 -16.15 -3.06
N ASN A 48 8.09 -15.54 -2.60
CA ASN A 48 6.75 -16.10 -2.71
C ASN A 48 5.83 -15.22 -3.57
N PRO A 49 4.94 -15.79 -4.40
CA PRO A 49 3.91 -15.01 -5.07
C PRO A 49 2.88 -14.48 -4.06
N ILE A 50 2.43 -13.24 -4.24
CA ILE A 50 1.42 -12.61 -3.37
C ILE A 50 0.03 -12.88 -3.91
N ARG A 51 -0.90 -13.33 -3.06
CA ARG A 51 -2.27 -13.59 -3.50
C ARG A 51 -3.07 -12.29 -3.62
N SER A 52 -3.92 -12.20 -4.64
CA SER A 52 -4.93 -11.14 -4.70
C SER A 52 -5.83 -11.17 -3.45
N LYS A 53 -6.20 -9.99 -2.94
CA LYS A 53 -6.94 -9.76 -1.68
C LYS A 53 -6.18 -10.10 -0.40
N GLU A 54 -4.90 -10.41 -0.49
CA GLU A 54 -4.02 -10.51 0.68
C GLU A 54 -3.82 -9.13 1.31
N GLU A 55 -3.62 -9.11 2.63
CA GLU A 55 -3.44 -7.86 3.38
C GLU A 55 -2.02 -7.33 3.20
N LEU A 56 -1.90 -6.08 2.75
CA LEU A 56 -0.64 -5.39 2.53
C LEU A 56 -0.71 -4.01 3.15
N ILE A 57 0.44 -3.51 3.60
CA ILE A 57 0.57 -2.13 4.05
C ILE A 57 1.11 -1.30 2.89
N MET A 58 0.33 -0.33 2.41
CA MET A 58 0.77 0.60 1.36
C MET A 58 1.10 1.96 1.96
N GLN A 59 2.30 2.47 1.67
CA GLN A 59 2.67 3.86 1.88
C GLN A 59 2.52 4.61 0.55
N CYS A 60 1.74 5.70 0.53
CA CYS A 60 1.62 6.60 -0.60
C CYS A 60 1.71 8.04 -0.09
N GLY A 61 2.82 8.72 -0.42
CA GLY A 61 3.13 10.04 0.12
C GLY A 61 3.06 10.06 1.66
N PRO A 62 2.28 10.97 2.28
CA PRO A 62 2.17 11.06 3.73
C PRO A 62 1.21 10.03 4.36
N ARG A 63 0.53 9.19 3.56
CA ARG A 63 -0.51 8.29 4.06
C ARG A 63 -0.04 6.84 4.02
N ARG A 64 -0.39 6.11 5.08
CA ARG A 64 -0.23 4.67 5.20
C ARG A 64 -1.60 4.01 5.26
N PHE A 65 -1.77 2.93 4.50
CA PHE A 65 -3.03 2.21 4.40
C PHE A 65 -2.81 0.73 4.63
N LEU A 66 -3.75 0.09 5.31
CA LEU A 66 -3.90 -1.35 5.32
C LEU A 66 -4.89 -1.72 4.19
N ILE A 67 -4.42 -2.44 3.17
CA ILE A 67 -5.16 -2.68 1.93
C ILE A 67 -5.27 -4.17 1.62
N LYS A 68 -6.34 -4.55 0.90
CA LYS A 68 -6.53 -5.89 0.32
C LYS A 68 -6.77 -5.76 -1.19
N PRO A 69 -5.73 -5.48 -1.99
CA PRO A 69 -5.90 -5.07 -3.37
C PRO A 69 -6.34 -6.24 -4.27
N LEU A 70 -7.10 -5.89 -5.31
CA LEU A 70 -7.31 -6.76 -6.46
C LEU A 70 -6.19 -6.51 -7.46
N PHE A 71 -5.45 -7.56 -7.84
CA PHE A 71 -4.46 -7.47 -8.90
C PHE A 71 -5.11 -7.71 -10.26
N SER A 72 -4.68 -6.92 -11.24
CA SER A 72 -5.11 -7.03 -12.62
C SER A 72 -3.98 -6.65 -13.57
N GLN A 73 -4.06 -7.14 -14.81
CA GLN A 73 -3.06 -6.83 -15.82
C GLN A 73 -2.97 -5.33 -16.12
N ALA A 74 -1.75 -4.86 -16.33
CA ALA A 74 -1.51 -3.53 -16.89
C ALA A 74 -1.80 -3.53 -18.39
N GLY A 75 -2.30 -2.40 -18.90
CA GLY A 75 -2.62 -2.24 -20.32
C GLY A 75 -3.79 -1.29 -20.53
N ASN A 76 -3.97 -0.86 -21.77
CA ASN A 76 -5.14 -0.11 -22.21
C ASN A 76 -5.95 -1.02 -23.13
N THR A 77 -7.12 -1.47 -22.67
CA THR A 77 -8.05 -2.28 -23.47
C THR A 77 -9.18 -1.37 -23.97
N PRO A 78 -9.68 -1.54 -25.21
CA PRO A 78 -10.72 -0.66 -25.77
C PRO A 78 -12.01 -0.59 -24.94
N ASN A 79 -12.32 -1.65 -24.19
CA ASN A 79 -13.50 -1.74 -23.32
C ASN A 79 -13.19 -1.51 -21.83
N ASN A 80 -11.95 -1.13 -21.49
CA ASN A 80 -11.47 -0.97 -20.13
C ASN A 80 -11.67 -2.21 -19.23
N VAL A 81 -11.70 -3.40 -19.83
CA VAL A 81 -11.75 -4.68 -19.13
C VAL A 81 -10.33 -5.23 -19.00
N HIS A 82 -9.94 -5.54 -17.78
CA HIS A 82 -8.61 -6.03 -17.44
C HIS A 82 -8.73 -7.40 -16.78
N LYS A 83 -7.85 -8.32 -17.17
CA LYS A 83 -7.83 -9.67 -16.61
C LYS A 83 -7.40 -9.59 -15.14
N PHE A 84 -8.16 -10.25 -14.28
CA PHE A 84 -7.82 -10.44 -12.87
C PHE A 84 -6.68 -11.45 -12.71
N ASP A 85 -5.68 -11.06 -11.94
CA ASP A 85 -4.54 -11.91 -11.57
C ASP A 85 -4.76 -12.46 -10.17
N ARG A 86 -4.77 -13.79 -10.04
CA ARG A 86 -4.95 -14.46 -8.73
C ARG A 86 -3.74 -14.29 -7.83
N TYR A 87 -2.56 -14.18 -8.44
CA TYR A 87 -1.29 -14.05 -7.78
C TYR A 87 -0.41 -13.05 -8.54
N LEU A 88 0.36 -12.26 -7.81
CA LEU A 88 1.43 -11.43 -8.32
C LEU A 88 2.75 -12.18 -8.11
N HIS A 89 3.45 -12.48 -9.20
CA HIS A 89 4.71 -13.22 -9.16
C HIS A 89 5.92 -12.29 -9.01
N PRO A 90 7.03 -12.75 -8.39
CA PRO A 90 8.26 -11.96 -8.27
C PRO A 90 8.76 -11.42 -9.62
N GLY A 91 9.21 -10.17 -9.63
CA GLY A 91 9.66 -9.46 -10.83
C GLY A 91 8.55 -9.07 -11.82
N ARG A 92 7.27 -9.32 -11.50
CA ARG A 92 6.14 -8.89 -12.34
C ARG A 92 5.49 -7.62 -11.82
N ALA A 93 4.96 -6.85 -12.75
CA ALA A 93 4.12 -5.69 -12.48
C ALA A 93 2.65 -6.01 -12.70
N ALA A 94 1.79 -5.42 -11.87
CA ALA A 94 0.33 -5.48 -11.99
C ALA A 94 -0.29 -4.14 -11.55
N ILE A 95 -1.60 -4.05 -11.65
CA ILE A 95 -2.40 -2.94 -11.16
C ILE A 95 -3.15 -3.39 -9.90
N ALA A 96 -2.82 -2.80 -8.77
CA ALA A 96 -3.50 -2.95 -7.50
C ALA A 96 -4.70 -1.99 -7.43
N THR A 97 -5.90 -2.56 -7.38
CA THR A 97 -7.17 -1.81 -7.30
C THR A 97 -7.82 -2.00 -5.93
N PHE A 98 -8.17 -0.90 -5.25
CA PHE A 98 -8.85 -0.91 -3.94
C PHE A 98 -9.54 0.44 -3.67
N ILE A 99 -10.19 0.59 -2.51
CA ILE A 99 -10.90 1.82 -2.13
C ILE A 99 -10.09 2.59 -1.07
N ALA A 100 -9.62 3.77 -1.44
CA ALA A 100 -8.86 4.65 -0.54
C ALA A 100 -9.12 6.13 -0.88
N PRO A 101 -8.63 7.06 -0.04
CA PRO A 101 -8.61 8.48 -0.39
C PRO A 101 -7.87 8.73 -1.70
N LEU A 102 -8.36 9.68 -2.49
CA LEU A 102 -7.71 10.09 -3.73
C LEU A 102 -6.34 10.74 -3.46
N THR A 103 -5.37 10.41 -4.32
CA THR A 103 -4.07 11.09 -4.43
C THR A 103 -3.96 11.71 -5.82
N TRP A 104 -3.55 12.97 -5.93
CA TRP A 104 -3.33 13.62 -7.22
C TRP A 104 -1.92 13.38 -7.76
N GLY A 105 -1.83 13.23 -9.08
CA GLY A 105 -0.55 13.09 -9.78
C GLY A 105 0.04 11.68 -9.70
N SER A 106 1.31 11.60 -10.11
CA SER A 106 2.11 10.38 -10.11
C SER A 106 2.97 10.36 -8.83
N VAL A 107 2.48 9.67 -7.80
CA VAL A 107 3.09 9.61 -6.47
C VAL A 107 3.66 8.21 -6.25
N PRO A 108 4.96 8.09 -5.89
CA PRO A 108 5.56 6.79 -5.63
C PRO A 108 4.90 6.10 -4.43
N THR A 109 4.79 4.78 -4.52
CA THR A 109 4.23 3.95 -3.45
C THR A 109 5.14 2.81 -3.07
N LEU A 110 5.12 2.49 -1.78
CA LEU A 110 5.85 1.37 -1.20
C LEU A 110 4.83 0.40 -0.61
N PHE A 111 5.05 -0.89 -0.79
CA PHE A 111 4.20 -1.95 -0.27
C PHE A 111 5.01 -2.81 0.69
N PHE A 112 4.45 -3.06 1.86
CA PHE A 112 5.06 -3.81 2.92
C PHE A 112 4.20 -4.99 3.33
N LYS A 113 4.86 -6.05 3.79
CA LYS A 113 4.23 -7.16 4.49
C LYS A 113 4.68 -7.16 5.94
N THR A 114 3.80 -7.58 6.82
CA THR A 114 4.19 -7.96 8.18
C THR A 114 4.62 -9.43 8.13
N PRO A 115 5.85 -9.77 8.50
CA PRO A 115 6.31 -11.15 8.55
C PRO A 115 5.44 -11.88 9.55
N SER A 116 4.92 -13.04 9.13
CA SER A 116 4.31 -13.94 10.09
C SER A 116 5.42 -14.52 10.97
N PRO A 117 5.18 -14.75 12.27
CA PRO A 117 6.17 -15.37 13.14
C PRO A 117 6.58 -16.79 12.72
N ALA A 118 5.95 -17.37 11.68
CA ALA A 118 6.28 -18.69 11.14
C ALA A 118 7.28 -18.66 9.96
N GLU A 119 7.61 -17.49 9.42
CA GLU A 119 8.52 -17.34 8.25
C GLU A 119 9.88 -16.71 8.62
N THR A 120 10.19 -16.57 9.91
CA THR A 120 11.50 -16.07 10.34
C THR A 120 12.53 -17.19 10.29
N ASP A 121 13.25 -17.29 9.18
CA ASP A 121 14.52 -18.02 9.14
C ASP A 121 15.49 -17.38 10.17
N PRO A 122 16.17 -18.17 11.01
CA PRO A 122 17.01 -17.66 12.11
C PRO A 122 18.30 -16.94 11.67
N SER A 123 18.48 -16.65 10.39
CA SER A 123 19.70 -16.05 9.82
C SER A 123 19.57 -14.58 9.41
N SER A 124 18.38 -13.96 9.50
CA SER A 124 18.26 -12.52 9.25
C SER A 124 18.80 -11.71 10.44
N PRO A 125 19.76 -10.78 10.27
CA PRO A 125 20.30 -10.02 11.38
C PRO A 125 19.22 -9.05 11.90
N THR A 126 18.60 -9.42 13.01
CA THR A 126 17.77 -8.51 13.79
C THR A 126 18.67 -7.44 14.38
N VAL A 127 18.63 -6.23 13.82
CA VAL A 127 19.12 -5.02 14.49
C VAL A 127 18.19 -4.72 15.67
N ALA A 128 18.37 -5.47 16.76
CA ALA A 128 17.70 -5.27 18.02
C ALA A 128 18.52 -4.27 18.85
N ASP A 129 18.25 -2.98 18.69
CA ASP A 129 18.46 -2.02 19.78
C ASP A 129 17.68 -0.71 19.57
N ALA A 130 16.47 -0.63 20.13
CA ALA A 130 15.80 0.62 20.53
C ALA A 130 14.50 0.30 21.30
N PRO A 131 14.31 0.78 22.54
CA PRO A 131 13.06 0.60 23.28
C PRO A 131 12.00 1.62 22.80
N SER A 132 10.72 1.25 22.87
CA SER A 132 9.50 2.08 22.70
C SER A 132 8.81 2.16 21.32
N SER A 133 8.33 1.02 20.83
CA SER A 133 7.01 0.79 20.17
C SER A 133 7.00 -0.63 19.61
N PRO A 134 5.87 -1.35 19.51
CA PRO A 134 5.85 -2.62 18.78
C PRO A 134 6.02 -2.35 17.29
N THR A 135 7.26 -2.10 16.87
CA THR A 135 7.66 -2.01 15.47
C THR A 135 7.68 -3.45 14.98
N LEU A 136 6.53 -3.96 14.55
CA LEU A 136 6.49 -5.18 13.77
C LEU A 136 7.50 -4.99 12.62
N PRO A 137 8.41 -5.95 12.37
CA PRO A 137 9.34 -5.81 11.26
C PRO A 137 8.50 -5.61 10.00
N LEU A 138 8.70 -4.53 9.25
CA LEU A 138 7.99 -4.33 7.98
C LEU A 138 8.95 -4.71 6.88
N GLU A 139 8.61 -5.74 6.11
CA GLU A 139 9.39 -6.15 4.96
C GLU A 139 8.89 -5.39 3.73
N LEU A 140 9.79 -4.67 3.04
CA LEU A 140 9.46 -4.02 1.76
C LEU A 140 9.43 -5.09 0.67
N ILE A 141 8.25 -5.36 0.12
CA ILE A 141 8.06 -6.42 -0.87
C ILE A 141 7.94 -5.86 -2.29
N ALA A 142 7.34 -4.67 -2.46
CA ALA A 142 7.04 -4.14 -3.77
C ALA A 142 7.09 -2.61 -3.78
N THR A 143 7.33 -2.06 -4.98
CA THR A 143 7.31 -0.62 -5.25
C THR A 143 6.29 -0.33 -6.32
N GLY A 144 5.89 0.93 -6.47
CA GLY A 144 4.84 1.28 -7.40
C GLY A 144 4.62 2.79 -7.51
N THR A 145 3.51 3.15 -8.16
CA THR A 145 3.15 4.54 -8.39
C THR A 145 1.63 4.68 -8.48
N SER A 146 1.08 5.79 -7.99
CA SER A 146 -0.33 6.11 -8.17
C SER A 146 -0.67 6.33 -9.63
N LEU A 147 -1.82 5.81 -10.05
CA LEU A 147 -2.39 6.05 -11.36
C LEU A 147 -3.60 6.98 -11.22
N PRO A 148 -4.02 7.64 -12.32
CA PRO A 148 -5.25 8.41 -12.31
C PRO A 148 -6.43 7.57 -11.80
N PRO A 149 -7.32 8.15 -10.97
CA PRO A 149 -8.50 7.46 -10.50
C PRO A 149 -9.42 7.13 -11.68
N ASP A 150 -9.70 5.85 -11.88
CA ASP A 150 -10.59 5.39 -12.94
C ASP A 150 -11.68 4.51 -12.33
N ARG A 151 -12.91 5.03 -12.38
CA ARG A 151 -14.12 4.39 -11.85
C ARG A 151 -14.73 3.39 -12.84
N SER A 152 -14.31 3.46 -14.10
CA SER A 152 -14.81 2.63 -15.20
C SER A 152 -13.93 1.41 -15.48
N ARG A 153 -12.79 1.29 -14.77
CA ARG A 153 -11.89 0.13 -14.89
C ARG A 153 -12.58 -1.14 -14.39
N ILE A 154 -12.79 -2.10 -15.28
CA ILE A 154 -13.42 -3.38 -14.98
C ILE A 154 -12.33 -4.44 -14.75
N VAL A 155 -12.37 -5.12 -13.61
CA VAL A 155 -11.48 -6.26 -13.32
C VAL A 155 -12.27 -7.56 -13.48
N ALA A 156 -11.96 -8.33 -14.52
CA ALA A 156 -12.70 -9.54 -14.89
C ALA A 156 -11.94 -10.82 -14.51
N LYS A 157 -12.59 -11.70 -13.74
CA LYS A 157 -12.06 -13.01 -13.34
C LYS A 157 -12.55 -14.10 -14.30
N ARG A 158 -11.62 -14.74 -15.01
CA ARG A 158 -11.90 -15.95 -15.79
C ARG A 158 -11.99 -17.19 -14.87
N VAL A 159 -12.99 -18.01 -15.11
CA VAL A 159 -13.16 -19.37 -14.55
C VAL A 159 -13.17 -20.34 -15.72
N ILE A 160 -12.44 -21.44 -15.58
CA ILE A 160 -12.43 -22.57 -16.53
C ILE A 160 -13.10 -23.71 -15.78
N LEU A 161 -14.16 -24.26 -16.38
CA LEU A 161 -14.94 -25.37 -15.84
C LEU A 161 -14.32 -26.70 -16.27
#